data_AF-A0A1I1DN52-F1
#
_entry.id   AF-A0A1I1DN52-F1
#
_cell.length_a   1.000
_cell.length_b   1.000
_cell.length_c   1.000
_cell.angle_alpha   90.00
_cell.angle_beta   90.00
_cell.angle_gamma   90.00
#
_symmetry.space_group_name_H-M   'P 1'
#
loop_
_entity.id
_entity.type
_entity.pdbx_description
1 polymer ?
#
loop_
_entity_poly.entity_id
_entity_poly.type
_entity_poly.pdbx_seq_one_letter_code
_entity_poly.pdbx_strand_id
1 'polypeptide(L)'
;MEYTIAFSFTTENGTDTLSAQLSITDDNMISLENNQPVQIGPVWSATPPLTALNLGQKSLALTAAQNTSDNPQSIKVTLPIKAVGTSLSGKFESSGVLVTAQYQFLGYANSGRIAVGNFTIPFPN
;
A
#
# COMPACT_ATOMS: atom_id res chain seq x y z
N MET A 1 -15.74 -12.25 -4.58
CA MET A 1 -14.81 -12.15 -5.73
C MET A 1 -13.43 -11.80 -5.17
N GLU A 2 -12.34 -12.19 -5.82
CA GLU A 2 -10.99 -11.82 -5.37
C GLU A 2 -10.31 -10.95 -6.42
N TYR A 3 -9.63 -9.90 -5.95
CA TYR A 3 -8.79 -9.02 -6.77
C TYR A 3 -7.38 -9.03 -6.23
N THR A 4 -6.38 -8.86 -7.09
CA THR A 4 -5.02 -8.55 -6.64
C THR A 4 -4.76 -7.06 -6.86
N ILE A 5 -4.40 -6.35 -5.81
CA ILE A 5 -4.10 -4.92 -5.84
C ILE A 5 -2.65 -4.69 -5.40
N ALA A 6 -1.92 -3.86 -6.14
CA ALA A 6 -0.61 -3.39 -5.77
C ALA A 6 -0.72 -1.97 -5.22
N PHE A 7 -0.28 -1.76 -3.98
CA PHE A 7 -0.11 -0.44 -3.38
C PHE A 7 1.35 -0.03 -3.46
N SER A 8 1.63 1.18 -3.95
CA SER A 8 2.98 1.76 -3.98
C SER A 8 3.02 2.98 -3.08
N PHE A 9 3.99 3.03 -2.17
CA PHE A 9 4.19 4.10 -1.21
C PHE A 9 5.52 4.76 -1.49
N THR A 10 5.53 6.07 -1.68
CA THR A 10 6.72 6.84 -2.05
C THR A 10 6.82 8.12 -1.23
N THR A 11 8.00 8.46 -0.74
CA THR A 11 8.27 9.80 -0.19
C THR A 11 8.66 10.76 -1.31
N GLU A 12 8.34 12.05 -1.18
CA GLU A 12 8.72 13.02 -2.21
C GLU A 12 10.18 13.47 -2.08
N ASN A 13 10.65 13.66 -0.84
CA ASN A 13 12.03 14.08 -0.59
C ASN A 13 12.96 12.88 -0.43
N GLY A 14 14.20 13.10 -0.89
CA GLY A 14 15.30 12.14 -0.79
C GLY A 14 15.73 11.83 0.62
N THR A 15 15.49 12.70 1.60
CA THR A 15 15.87 12.46 3.01
C THR A 15 14.71 11.99 3.89
N ASP A 16 13.49 11.89 3.33
CA ASP A 16 12.31 11.51 4.09
C ASP A 16 12.32 10.03 4.44
N THR A 17 11.83 9.71 5.63
CA THR A 17 11.64 8.33 6.08
C THR A 17 10.21 7.88 5.77
N LEU A 18 10.08 6.76 5.05
CA LEU A 18 8.80 6.18 4.68
C LEU A 18 8.14 5.53 5.90
N SER A 19 7.05 6.12 6.38
CA SER A 19 6.17 5.52 7.37
C SER A 19 4.71 5.76 6.98
N ALA A 20 3.99 4.66 6.79
CA ALA A 20 2.64 4.67 6.23
C ALA A 20 1.79 3.53 6.79
N GLN A 21 0.49 3.78 6.95
CA GLN A 21 -0.49 2.78 7.34
C GLN A 21 -1.75 2.90 6.49
N LEU A 22 -2.20 1.78 5.94
CA LEU A 22 -3.48 1.63 5.26
C LEU A 22 -4.34 0.66 6.08
N SER A 23 -5.55 1.09 6.43
CA SER A 23 -6.54 0.27 7.12
C SER A 23 -7.82 0.18 6.29
N ILE A 24 -8.31 -1.03 6.07
CA ILE A 24 -9.59 -1.31 5.41
C ILE A 24 -10.69 -1.19 6.46
N THR A 25 -11.69 -0.35 6.21
CA THR A 25 -12.73 -0.01 7.20
C THR A 25 -14.08 -0.65 6.91
N ASP A 26 -14.29 -1.16 5.71
CA ASP A 26 -15.49 -1.90 5.32
C ASP A 26 -15.31 -3.41 5.51
N ASP A 27 -16.20 -4.20 4.92
CA ASP A 27 -16.21 -5.66 5.04
C ASP A 27 -15.20 -6.37 4.14
N ASN A 28 -14.49 -5.64 3.28
CA ASN A 28 -13.40 -6.23 2.51
C ASN A 28 -12.27 -6.70 3.44
N MET A 29 -11.48 -7.65 2.95
CA MET A 29 -10.34 -8.18 3.69
C MET A 29 -9.19 -8.55 2.76
N ILE A 30 -7.97 -8.39 3.27
CA ILE A 30 -6.76 -8.97 2.67
C ILE A 30 -6.86 -10.49 2.82
N SER A 31 -6.88 -11.18 1.68
CA SER A 31 -7.03 -12.64 1.63
C SER A 31 -5.68 -13.29 1.93
N LEU A 32 -5.50 -13.78 3.15
CA LEU A 32 -4.32 -14.59 3.51
C LEU A 32 -4.59 -16.09 3.28
N GLU A 33 -5.73 -16.43 2.69
CA GLU A 33 -6.14 -17.80 2.38
C GLU A 33 -5.28 -18.36 1.22
N ASN A 34 -5.06 -19.68 1.20
CA ASN A 34 -4.37 -20.42 0.13
C ASN A 34 -2.89 -20.07 -0.12
N ASN A 35 -2.17 -19.46 0.83
CA ASN A 35 -0.74 -19.13 0.71
C ASN A 35 -0.38 -18.27 -0.53
N GLN A 36 -1.33 -17.49 -1.09
CA GLN A 36 -1.00 -16.51 -2.12
C GLN A 36 0.00 -15.50 -1.52
N PRO A 37 1.24 -15.41 -2.03
CA PRO A 37 2.28 -14.67 -1.35
C PRO A 37 1.99 -13.17 -1.45
N VAL A 38 2.04 -12.49 -0.31
CA VAL A 38 2.15 -11.03 -0.26
C VAL A 38 3.51 -10.69 -0.83
N GLN A 39 3.52 -9.99 -1.96
CA GLN A 39 4.78 -9.62 -2.62
C GLN A 39 5.18 -8.22 -2.20
N ILE A 40 6.40 -8.09 -1.68
CA ILE A 40 7.00 -6.83 -1.31
C ILE A 40 8.19 -6.63 -2.22
N GLY A 41 8.29 -5.46 -2.83
CA GLY A 41 9.43 -5.13 -3.67
C GLY A 41 9.73 -3.64 -3.64
N PRO A 42 10.96 -3.25 -3.98
CA PRO A 42 11.26 -1.86 -4.24
C PRO A 42 10.44 -1.37 -5.45
N VAL A 43 10.13 -0.08 -5.46
CA VAL A 43 9.78 0.61 -6.71
C VAL A 43 11.07 1.23 -7.24
N TRP A 44 11.33 1.06 -8.53
CA TRP A 44 12.58 1.47 -9.18
C TRP A 44 13.82 0.82 -8.54
N SER A 45 14.95 1.51 -8.53
CA SER A 45 16.19 1.11 -7.85
C SER A 45 16.27 1.58 -6.39
N ALA A 46 15.16 2.08 -5.81
CA ALA A 46 15.15 2.53 -4.43
C ALA A 46 15.36 1.34 -3.50
N THR A 47 16.39 1.40 -2.65
CA THR A 47 16.61 0.38 -1.61
C THR A 47 16.37 1.02 -0.24
N PRO A 48 15.11 1.23 0.18
CA PRO A 48 14.87 1.64 1.56
C PRO A 48 15.06 0.41 2.47
N PRO A 49 15.80 0.52 3.58
CA PRO A 49 15.86 -0.53 4.57
C PRO A 49 14.49 -0.63 5.25
N LEU A 50 13.58 -1.44 4.71
CA LEU A 50 12.32 -1.77 5.38
C LEU A 50 12.67 -2.36 6.75
N THR A 51 12.29 -1.67 7.82
CA THR A 51 12.57 -2.10 9.21
C THR A 51 11.44 -2.94 9.76
N ALA A 52 10.20 -2.61 9.39
CA ALA A 52 9.03 -3.37 9.78
C ALA A 52 7.93 -3.29 8.71
N LEU A 53 7.30 -4.45 8.48
CA LEU A 53 6.03 -4.56 7.79
C LEU A 53 5.11 -5.34 8.72
N ASN A 54 3.96 -4.74 9.05
CA ASN A 54 2.90 -5.43 9.77
C ASN A 54 1.70 -5.58 8.84
N LEU A 55 1.34 -6.84 8.56
CA LEU A 55 0.20 -7.18 7.73
C LEU A 55 -0.85 -7.89 8.58
N GLY A 56 -2.03 -7.29 8.63
CA GLY A 56 -3.24 -7.89 9.19
C GLY A 56 -4.28 -8.13 8.09
N GLN A 57 -5.35 -8.83 8.44
CA GLN A 57 -6.46 -9.11 7.54
C GLN A 57 -7.17 -7.84 7.03
N LYS A 58 -7.06 -6.72 7.75
CA LYS A 58 -7.64 -5.41 7.35
C LYS A 58 -6.64 -4.27 7.44
N SER A 59 -5.35 -4.53 7.58
CA SER A 59 -4.37 -3.48 7.77
C SER A 59 -3.02 -3.81 7.15
N LEU A 60 -2.36 -2.78 6.66
CA LEU A 60 -1.00 -2.78 6.16
C LEU A 60 -0.29 -1.60 6.81
N ALA A 61 0.73 -1.86 7.63
CA ALA A 61 1.60 -0.82 8.19
C ALA A 61 3.05 -1.05 7.77
N LEU A 62 3.69 0.02 7.33
CA LEU A 62 5.03 0.05 6.75
C LEU A 62 5.89 1.05 7.51
N THR A 63 7.08 0.61 7.90
CA THR A 63 8.11 1.48 8.48
C THR A 63 9.44 1.17 7.82
N ALA A 64 10.09 2.19 7.27
CA ALA A 64 11.47 2.12 6.82
C ALA A 64 12.41 2.73 7.86
N ALA A 65 13.70 2.39 7.81
CA ALA A 65 14.72 3.11 8.56
C ALA A 65 14.92 4.51 7.98
N GLN A 66 15.56 5.37 8.78
CA GLN A 66 15.94 6.71 8.37
C GLN A 66 16.59 6.70 6.98
N ASN A 67 16.08 7.55 6.09
CA ASN A 67 16.70 7.70 4.79
C ASN A 67 17.97 8.55 4.91
N THR A 68 19.11 7.92 4.66
CA THR A 68 20.44 8.55 4.69
C THR A 68 20.99 8.84 3.30
N SER A 69 20.19 8.61 2.26
CA SER A 69 20.53 8.93 0.87
C SER A 69 19.82 10.22 0.44
N ASP A 70 20.17 10.76 -0.73
CA ASP A 70 19.41 11.84 -1.38
C ASP A 70 18.32 11.29 -2.33
N ASN A 71 18.05 9.98 -2.28
CA ASN A 71 17.08 9.32 -3.15
C ASN A 71 15.78 9.03 -2.39
N PRO A 72 14.60 9.26 -3.01
CA PRO A 72 13.32 8.91 -2.41
C PRO A 72 13.20 7.43 -2.01
N GLN A 73 12.51 7.15 -0.91
CA GLN A 73 12.15 5.79 -0.54
C GLN A 73 10.86 5.40 -1.25
N SER A 74 10.82 4.18 -1.80
CA SER A 74 9.60 3.67 -2.40
C SER A 74 9.45 2.17 -2.26
N ILE A 75 8.26 1.72 -1.86
CA ILE A 75 7.92 0.32 -1.62
C ILE A 75 6.60 -0.01 -2.31
N LYS A 76 6.57 -1.15 -3.00
CA LYS A 76 5.35 -1.75 -3.54
C LYS A 76 4.98 -2.97 -2.73
N VAL A 77 3.72 -3.04 -2.32
CA VAL A 77 3.11 -4.18 -1.63
C VAL A 77 1.94 -4.67 -2.47
N THR A 78 1.99 -5.93 -2.88
CA THR A 78 0.93 -6.58 -3.66
C THR A 78 0.12 -7.50 -2.76
N LEU A 79 -1.19 -7.26 -2.70
CA LEU A 79 -2.10 -7.94 -1.79
C LEU A 79 -3.30 -8.51 -2.57
N PRO A 80 -3.69 -9.76 -2.31
CA PRO A 80 -5.02 -10.25 -2.68
C PRO A 80 -6.08 -9.66 -1.74
N ILE A 81 -7.20 -9.21 -2.30
CA ILE A 81 -8.35 -8.63 -1.59
C ILE A 81 -9.58 -9.49 -1.90
N LYS A 82 -10.20 -10.01 -0.85
CA LYS A 82 -11.52 -10.63 -0.90
C LYS A 82 -12.56 -9.52 -0.84
N ALA A 83 -13.17 -9.27 -1.99
CA ALA A 83 -14.11 -8.18 -2.18
C ALA A 83 -15.52 -8.53 -1.67
N VAL A 84 -16.10 -7.60 -0.92
CA VAL A 84 -17.49 -7.55 -0.48
C VAL A 84 -18.08 -6.22 -0.98
N GLY A 85 -19.05 -6.30 -1.89
CA GLY A 85 -19.63 -5.12 -2.54
C GLY A 85 -18.83 -4.68 -3.79
N THR A 86 -18.89 -3.38 -4.09
CA THR A 86 -18.39 -2.80 -5.36
C THR A 86 -17.16 -1.89 -5.19
N SER A 87 -16.66 -1.71 -3.97
CA SER A 87 -15.51 -0.86 -3.69
C SER A 87 -14.73 -1.31 -2.46
N LEU A 88 -13.46 -0.90 -2.38
CA LEU A 88 -12.61 -0.97 -1.20
C LEU A 88 -12.54 0.40 -0.52
N SER A 89 -13.01 0.50 0.72
CA SER A 89 -12.94 1.71 1.54
C SER A 89 -11.99 1.53 2.71
N GLY A 90 -11.30 2.62 3.06
CA GLY A 90 -10.34 2.58 4.13
C GLY A 90 -9.85 3.94 4.58
N LYS A 91 -8.81 3.91 5.40
CA LYS A 91 -8.08 5.07 5.92
C LYS A 91 -6.60 4.89 5.61
N PHE A 92 -5.98 5.93 5.06
CA PHE A 92 -4.55 6.03 4.84
C PHE A 92 -3.96 7.08 5.78
N GLU A 93 -2.91 6.70 6.52
CA GLU A 93 -2.21 7.54 7.50
C GLU A 93 -0.71 7.54 7.17
N SER A 94 -0.07 8.69 7.33
CA SER A 94 1.38 8.85 7.25
C SER A 94 1.87 9.72 8.41
N SER A 95 3.11 9.51 8.86
CA SER A 95 3.69 10.23 9.99
C SER A 95 4.81 11.17 9.54
N GLY A 96 4.73 12.44 9.95
CA GLY A 96 5.82 13.42 9.90
C GLY A 96 6.22 13.95 8.52
N VAL A 97 6.01 13.18 7.44
CA VAL A 97 6.38 13.53 6.07
C VAL A 97 5.26 13.19 5.08
N LEU A 98 5.33 13.79 3.89
CA LEU A 98 4.37 13.53 2.82
C LEU A 98 4.67 12.19 2.14
N VAL A 99 3.78 11.22 2.32
CA VAL A 99 3.84 9.92 1.63
C VAL A 99 2.75 9.89 0.55
N THR A 100 3.18 9.67 -0.69
CA THR A 100 2.27 9.41 -1.80
C THR A 100 1.94 7.92 -1.84
N ALA A 101 0.64 7.59 -1.75
CA ALA A 101 0.14 6.25 -1.97
C ALA A 101 -0.56 6.14 -3.34
N GLN A 102 -0.27 5.08 -4.08
CA GLN A 102 -0.89 4.75 -5.36
C GLN A 102 -1.37 3.31 -5.35
N TYR A 103 -2.41 3.01 -6.12
CA TYR A 103 -2.92 1.65 -6.28
C TYR A 103 -3.05 1.26 -7.75
N GLN A 104 -2.93 -0.04 -8.03
CA GLN A 104 -3.19 -0.65 -9.34
C GLN A 104 -3.80 -2.04 -9.13
N PHE A 105 -4.94 -2.31 -9.75
CA PHE A 105 -5.47 -3.67 -9.83
C PHE A 105 -4.70 -4.47 -10.89
N LEU A 106 -4.06 -5.57 -10.48
CA LEU A 106 -3.28 -6.39 -11.41
C LEU A 106 -4.21 -7.13 -12.38
N GLY A 107 -3.90 -7.03 -13.68
CA GLY A 107 -4.74 -7.56 -14.76
C GLY A 107 -5.84 -6.60 -15.23
N TYR A 108 -5.93 -5.39 -14.67
CA TYR A 108 -6.93 -4.39 -15.03
C TYR A 108 -6.27 -3.03 -15.31
N ALA A 109 -6.98 -2.10 -15.95
CA ALA A 109 -6.51 -0.73 -16.15
C ALA A 109 -6.73 0.17 -14.91
N ASN A 110 -7.55 -0.27 -13.95
CA ASN A 110 -7.96 0.50 -12.79
C ASN A 110 -6.77 0.79 -11.85
N SER A 111 -6.42 2.06 -11.75
CA SER A 111 -5.39 2.60 -10.87
C SER A 111 -5.74 3.99 -10.40
N GLY A 112 -5.03 4.47 -9.39
CA GLY A 112 -5.21 5.83 -8.91
C GLY A 112 -4.29 6.16 -7.74
N ARG A 113 -4.51 7.36 -7.20
CA ARG A 113 -3.80 7.86 -6.02
C ARG A 113 -4.71 7.83 -4.80
N ILE A 114 -4.14 7.60 -3.63
CA ILE A 114 -4.82 7.63 -2.34
C ILE A 114 -4.26 8.83 -1.58
N ALA A 115 -5.15 9.76 -1.21
CA ALA A 115 -4.80 10.87 -0.34
C ALA A 115 -4.81 10.42 1.13
N VAL A 116 -4.01 11.08 1.97
CA VAL A 116 -4.05 10.87 3.43
C VAL A 116 -5.47 11.17 3.93
N GLY A 117 -5.98 10.31 4.80
CA GLY A 117 -7.35 10.34 5.29
C GLY A 117 -8.17 9.16 4.76
N ASN A 118 -9.49 9.35 4.70
CA ASN A 118 -10.39 8.31 4.22
C ASN A 118 -10.33 8.21 2.69
N PHE A 119 -10.44 7.00 2.16
CA PHE A 119 -10.46 6.73 0.73
C PHE A 119 -11.49 5.68 0.36
N THR A 120 -11.90 5.70 -0.91
CA THR A 120 -12.70 4.65 -1.54
C THR A 120 -12.15 4.38 -2.93
N ILE A 121 -11.94 3.11 -3.25
CA ILE A 121 -11.45 2.62 -4.53
C ILE A 121 -12.53 1.74 -5.15
N PRO A 122 -13.11 2.11 -6.29
CA PRO A 122 -14.07 1.24 -6.97
C PRO A 122 -13.35 -0.01 -7.49
N PHE A 123 -13.97 -1.18 -7.32
CA PHE A 123 -13.48 -2.40 -7.94
C PHE A 123 -13.69 -2.32 -9.47
N PRO A 124 -12.82 -2.95 -10.27
CA PRO A 124 -13.09 -3.15 -11.70
C PRO A 124 -14.42 -3.87 -11.93
N ASN A 125 -15.10 -3.53 -13.02
CA ASN A 125 -16.31 -4.25 -13.47
C ASN A 125 -15.96 -5.54 -14.21
#